data_AF-A0A0N7JH06-F1
#
_entry.id   AF-A0A0N7JH06-F1
#
_cell.length_a   1.000
_cell.length_b   1.000
_cell.length_c   1.000
_cell.angle_alpha   90.00
_cell.angle_beta   90.00
_cell.angle_gamma   90.00
#
_symmetry.space_group_name_H-M   'P 1'
#
loop_
_entity.id
_entity.type
_entity.pdbx_description
1 polymer ?
#
loop_
_entity_poly.entity_id
_entity_poly.type
_entity_poly.pdbx_seq_one_letter_code
_entity_poly.pdbx_strand_id
1 'polypeptide(L)'
;MIRHAGLIARRLAGRWRGVLIEGPSGIGKSDLALRALAEGFHLVADDRTLVFASGGRPYGRAPDSLAGLIEVRGLGVIQTPDLAFAEIALVVRCLAAPEAVERLPPQQVTTICGLDVPVFDLWPLEPAAPAKIRRMLEHLGVGL
;
A
#
# COMPACT_ATOMS: atom_id res chain seq x y z
N MET A 1 -16.13 0.77 3.81
CA MET A 1 -15.49 0.80 5.15
C MET A 1 -14.27 1.71 5.08
N ILE A 2 -13.86 2.36 6.17
CA ILE A 2 -12.63 3.16 6.19
C ILE A 2 -11.50 2.35 6.81
N ARG A 3 -10.31 2.37 6.19
CA ARG A 3 -9.05 1.88 6.75
C ARG A 3 -8.12 3.08 7.01
N HIS A 4 -7.44 3.09 8.16
CA HIS A 4 -6.40 4.06 8.49
C HIS A 4 -5.07 3.60 7.89
N ALA A 5 -4.98 3.72 6.57
CA ALA A 5 -3.94 3.14 5.74
C ALA A 5 -3.81 3.91 4.42
N GLY A 6 -2.60 3.92 3.89
CA GLY A 6 -2.32 4.45 2.56
C GLY A 6 -2.55 3.41 1.49
N LEU A 7 -2.80 3.85 0.27
CA LEU A 7 -2.93 3.01 -0.90
C LEU A 7 -2.12 3.64 -2.04
N ILE A 8 -1.14 2.88 -2.51
CA ILE A 8 -0.40 3.19 -3.73
C ILE A 8 -0.67 2.09 -4.75
N ALA A 9 -0.55 2.38 -6.04
CA ALA A 9 -0.77 1.38 -7.08
C ALA A 9 0.26 1.44 -8.18
N ARG A 10 0.53 0.30 -8.80
CA ARG A 10 1.37 0.19 -9.99
C ARG A 10 0.63 -0.56 -11.08
N ARG A 11 0.85 -0.15 -12.33
CA ARG A 11 0.30 -0.87 -13.49
C ARG A 11 1.14 -2.11 -13.78
N LEU A 12 0.52 -3.28 -13.72
CA LEU A 12 1.13 -4.58 -14.02
C LEU A 12 0.20 -5.38 -14.95
N ALA A 13 0.75 -5.94 -16.02
CA ALA A 13 -0.01 -6.69 -17.04
C ALA A 13 -1.32 -5.98 -17.48
N GLY A 14 -1.23 -4.65 -17.68
CA GLY A 14 -2.35 -3.82 -18.13
C GLY A 14 -3.34 -3.37 -17.04
N ARG A 15 -3.23 -3.85 -15.79
CA ARG A 15 -4.16 -3.54 -14.67
C ARG A 15 -3.46 -2.76 -13.56
N TRP A 16 -4.21 -1.95 -12.83
CA TRP A 16 -3.72 -1.28 -11.62
C TRP A 16 -3.78 -2.25 -10.44
N ARG A 17 -2.63 -2.52 -9.83
CA ARG A 17 -2.47 -3.39 -8.66
C ARG A 17 -2.04 -2.52 -7.49
N GLY A 18 -2.90 -2.39 -6.49
CA GLY A 18 -2.72 -1.57 -5.32
C GLY A 18 -2.12 -2.32 -4.14
N VAL A 19 -1.41 -1.57 -3.31
CA VAL A 19 -0.77 -1.99 -2.07
C VAL A 19 -1.32 -1.14 -0.95
N LEU A 20 -2.09 -1.75 -0.06
CA LEU A 20 -2.56 -1.08 1.15
C LEU A 20 -1.42 -1.10 2.18
N ILE A 21 -0.94 0.07 2.57
CA ILE A 21 0.17 0.25 3.50
C ILE A 21 -0.41 0.54 4.89
N GLU A 22 -0.29 -0.43 5.78
CA GLU A 22 -0.82 -0.39 7.14
C GLU A 22 0.32 -0.29 8.18
N GLY A 23 0.00 0.22 9.37
CA GLY A 23 0.94 0.29 10.48
C GLY A 23 0.70 1.50 11.38
N PRO A 24 1.34 1.54 12.56
CA PRO A 24 1.22 2.64 13.51
C PRO A 24 1.45 4.03 12.90
N SER A 25 0.86 5.07 13.49
CA SER A 25 1.19 6.45 13.12
C SER A 25 2.68 6.74 13.38
N GLY A 26 3.30 7.55 12.53
CA GLY A 26 4.72 7.92 12.67
C GLY A 26 5.74 6.88 12.22
N ILE A 27 5.33 5.66 11.85
CA ILE A 27 6.26 4.57 11.49
C ILE A 27 6.97 4.77 10.13
N GLY A 28 6.54 5.73 9.31
CA GLY A 28 7.15 6.01 8.00
C GLY A 28 6.33 5.57 6.79
N LYS A 29 5.02 5.34 6.92
CA LYS A 29 4.14 4.95 5.79
C LYS A 29 4.13 5.96 4.64
N SER A 30 3.96 7.25 4.93
CA SER A 30 3.90 8.30 3.91
C SER A 30 5.27 8.52 3.24
N ASP A 31 6.38 8.37 3.98
CA ASP A 31 7.72 8.36 3.40
C ASP A 31 7.93 7.17 2.43
N LEU A 32 7.50 5.98 2.83
CA LEU A 32 7.51 4.80 1.98
C LEU A 32 6.65 5.00 0.72
N ALA A 33 5.45 5.56 0.88
CA ALA A 33 4.58 5.89 -0.25
C ALA A 33 5.29 6.87 -1.21
N LEU A 34 5.85 7.96 -0.70
CA LEU A 34 6.58 8.96 -1.49
C LEU A 34 7.75 8.35 -2.28
N ARG A 35 8.57 7.51 -1.64
CA ARG A 35 9.65 6.78 -2.32
C ARG A 35 9.12 5.82 -3.39
N ALA A 36 8.01 5.15 -3.13
CA ALA A 36 7.38 4.29 -4.13
C ALA A 36 6.83 5.08 -5.32
N LEU A 37 6.29 6.29 -5.11
CA LEU A 37 5.87 7.16 -6.21
C LEU A 37 7.05 7.48 -7.14
N ALA A 38 8.23 7.77 -6.58
CA ALA A 38 9.45 7.99 -7.34
C ALA A 38 9.90 6.75 -8.15
N GLU A 39 9.48 5.55 -7.75
CA GLU A 39 9.74 4.28 -8.46
C GLU A 39 8.61 3.88 -9.44
N GLY A 40 7.67 4.78 -9.73
CA GLY A 40 6.60 4.57 -10.71
C GLY A 40 5.31 3.96 -10.14
N PHE A 41 5.14 3.96 -8.83
CA PHE A 41 3.82 3.82 -8.24
C PHE A 41 3.05 5.15 -8.37
N HIS A 42 1.73 5.08 -8.22
CA HIS A 42 0.83 6.22 -8.25
C HIS A 42 0.07 6.26 -6.93
N LEU A 43 -0.22 7.47 -6.45
CA LEU A 43 -1.02 7.65 -5.24
C LEU A 43 -2.47 7.25 -5.53
N VAL A 44 -3.11 6.61 -4.55
CA VAL A 44 -4.57 6.41 -4.53
C VAL A 44 -5.15 7.02 -3.25
N ALA A 45 -4.45 6.86 -2.12
CA ALA A 45 -4.76 7.45 -0.82
C ALA A 45 -3.51 7.46 0.10
N ASP A 46 -3.45 8.35 1.09
CA ASP A 46 -2.33 8.41 2.07
C ASP A 46 -2.74 8.01 3.51
N ASP A 47 -3.52 8.83 4.23
CA ASP A 47 -3.89 8.51 5.63
C ASP A 47 -5.10 7.58 5.75
N ARG A 48 -6.09 7.77 4.87
CA ARG A 48 -7.37 7.05 4.94
C ARG A 48 -7.74 6.51 3.58
N THR A 49 -8.08 5.24 3.55
CA THR A 49 -8.57 4.55 2.36
C THR A 49 -10.00 4.09 2.58
N LEU A 50 -10.91 4.54 1.71
CA LEU A 50 -12.26 3.98 1.60
C LEU A 50 -12.18 2.66 0.83
N VAL A 51 -12.45 1.55 1.51
CA VAL A 51 -12.43 0.21 0.91
C VAL A 51 -13.84 -0.28 0.59
N PHE A 52 -13.96 -0.93 -0.57
CA PHE A 52 -15.20 -1.51 -1.09
C PHE A 52 -14.90 -2.75 -1.94
N ALA A 53 -15.90 -3.64 -2.11
CA ALA A 53 -15.80 -4.78 -3.02
C ALA A 53 -16.53 -4.48 -4.32
N SER A 54 -15.97 -4.94 -5.44
CA SER A 54 -16.63 -4.91 -6.75
C SER A 54 -16.13 -6.07 -7.61
N GLY A 55 -17.01 -6.76 -8.32
CA GLY A 55 -16.63 -7.87 -9.21
C GLY A 55 -15.77 -8.95 -8.53
N GLY A 56 -16.01 -9.25 -7.25
CA GLY A 56 -15.26 -10.25 -6.48
C GLY A 56 -13.84 -9.84 -6.10
N ARG A 57 -13.49 -8.55 -6.15
CA ARG A 57 -12.18 -8.02 -5.75
C ARG A 57 -12.33 -6.83 -4.80
N PRO A 58 -11.41 -6.65 -3.84
CA PRO A 58 -11.39 -5.45 -3.01
C PRO A 58 -10.73 -4.30 -3.77
N TYR A 59 -11.27 -3.10 -3.60
CA TYR A 59 -10.76 -1.85 -4.15
C TYR A 59 -10.65 -0.81 -3.04
N GLY A 60 -9.79 0.18 -3.26
CA GLY A 60 -9.67 1.34 -2.40
C GLY A 60 -9.61 2.64 -3.19
N ARG A 61 -10.06 3.72 -2.54
CA ARG A 61 -9.94 5.11 -2.99
C ARG A 61 -9.72 6.04 -1.82
N ALA A 62 -9.18 7.24 -2.07
CA ALA A 62 -9.21 8.30 -1.08
C ALA A 62 -10.65 8.77 -0.80
N PRO A 63 -10.96 9.21 0.44
CA PRO A 63 -12.07 10.11 0.69
C PRO A 63 -11.96 11.37 -0.17
N ASP A 64 -13.08 11.94 -0.59
CA ASP A 64 -13.11 13.05 -1.55
C ASP A 64 -12.31 14.27 -1.04
N SER A 65 -12.32 14.52 0.27
CA SER A 65 -11.56 15.60 0.91
C SER A 65 -10.04 15.37 0.99
N LEU A 66 -9.57 14.15 0.71
CA LEU A 66 -8.16 13.76 0.78
C LEU A 66 -7.59 13.30 -0.58
N ALA A 67 -8.39 13.35 -1.65
CA ALA A 67 -7.95 12.95 -2.98
C ALA A 67 -6.79 13.83 -3.46
N GLY A 68 -5.75 13.20 -4.02
CA GLY A 68 -4.54 13.89 -4.49
C GLY A 68 -3.67 14.52 -3.41
N LEU A 69 -3.95 14.29 -2.12
CA LEU A 69 -3.18 14.86 -1.00
C LEU A 69 -2.26 13.82 -0.36
N ILE A 70 -1.02 14.23 -0.09
CA ILE A 70 -0.03 13.45 0.67
C ILE A 70 0.68 14.34 1.70
N GLU A 71 0.88 13.84 2.92
CA GLU A 71 1.67 14.54 3.93
C GLU A 71 3.15 14.21 3.77
N VAL A 72 3.97 15.23 3.52
CA VAL A 72 5.43 15.10 3.48
C VAL A 72 6.04 15.86 4.64
N ARG A 73 6.70 15.13 5.55
CA ARG A 73 7.35 15.74 6.73
C ARG A 73 8.40 16.75 6.29
N GLY A 74 8.33 17.95 6.86
CA GLY A 74 9.18 19.08 6.50
C GLY A 74 8.61 19.99 5.39
N LEU A 75 7.61 19.52 4.63
CA LEU A 75 6.93 20.30 3.59
C LEU A 75 5.44 20.55 3.90
N GLY A 76 4.83 19.70 4.73
CA GLY A 76 3.40 19.73 5.01
C GLY A 76 2.59 18.90 4.02
N VAL A 77 1.29 19.20 3.92
CA VAL A 77 0.39 18.52 2.97
C VAL A 77 0.55 19.16 1.59
N ILE A 78 0.83 18.34 0.58
CA ILE A 78 1.03 18.77 -0.80
C ILE A 78 0.09 18.04 -1.76
N GLN A 79 -0.16 18.64 -2.92
CA GLN A 79 -0.87 17.98 -4.01
C GLN A 79 0.07 17.10 -4.84
N THR A 80 -0.42 15.94 -5.26
CA THR A 80 0.29 15.02 -6.15
C THR A 80 -0.70 14.34 -7.10
N PRO A 81 -0.30 13.97 -8.33
CA PRO A 81 -1.15 13.20 -9.22
C PRO A 81 -1.60 11.88 -8.58
N ASP A 82 -2.91 11.61 -8.63
CA ASP A 82 -3.53 10.43 -8.05
C ASP A 82 -4.35 9.62 -9.06
N LEU A 83 -4.68 8.40 -8.64
CA LEU A 83 -5.68 7.54 -9.28
C LEU A 83 -6.96 7.60 -8.45
N ALA A 84 -8.09 7.72 -9.13
CA ALA A 84 -9.40 7.73 -8.48
C ALA A 84 -9.67 6.48 -7.63
N PHE A 85 -9.17 5.31 -8.03
CA PHE A 85 -9.23 4.06 -7.26
C PHE A 85 -8.27 3.00 -7.83
N ALA A 86 -7.99 1.95 -7.05
CA ALA A 86 -7.25 0.77 -7.51
C ALA A 86 -7.69 -0.53 -6.79
N GLU A 87 -7.45 -1.69 -7.42
CA GLU A 87 -7.61 -3.02 -6.76
C GLU A 87 -6.64 -3.10 -5.57
N ILE A 88 -7.07 -3.59 -4.42
CA ILE A 88 -6.17 -3.89 -3.29
C ILE A 88 -5.66 -5.32 -3.48
N ALA A 89 -4.53 -5.45 -4.15
CA ALA A 89 -3.95 -6.75 -4.48
C ALA A 89 -3.04 -7.30 -3.37
N LEU A 90 -2.55 -6.42 -2.50
CA LEU A 90 -1.55 -6.71 -1.48
C LEU A 90 -1.77 -5.80 -0.27
N VAL A 91 -1.55 -6.32 0.93
CA VAL A 91 -1.36 -5.52 2.15
C VAL A 91 0.09 -5.60 2.57
N VAL A 92 0.68 -4.45 2.87
CA VAL A 92 2.00 -4.35 3.50
C VAL A 92 1.79 -3.80 4.91
N ARG A 93 2.20 -4.57 5.92
CA ARG A 93 2.18 -4.15 7.31
C ARG A 93 3.57 -3.64 7.70
N CYS A 94 3.64 -2.36 8.03
CA CYS A 94 4.86 -1.73 8.49
C CYS A 94 5.17 -2.13 9.93
N LEU A 95 6.35 -2.70 10.16
CA LEU A 95 6.89 -3.03 11.48
C LEU A 95 7.91 -2.00 11.94
N ALA A 96 8.12 -1.91 13.25
CA ALA A 96 8.87 -0.81 13.86
C ALA A 96 10.39 -0.92 13.66
N ALA A 97 10.90 -2.13 13.44
CA ALA A 97 12.32 -2.42 13.36
C ALA A 97 12.60 -3.52 12.33
N PRO A 98 13.78 -3.53 11.69
CA PRO A 98 14.14 -4.56 10.72
C PRO A 98 14.21 -5.97 11.33
N GLU A 99 14.59 -6.10 12.60
CA GLU A 99 14.66 -7.39 13.31
C GLU A 99 13.28 -8.02 13.53
N ALA A 100 12.21 -7.21 13.49
CA ALA A 100 10.84 -7.69 13.58
C ALA A 100 10.35 -8.34 12.28
N VAL A 101 11.04 -8.08 11.16
CA VAL A 101 10.72 -8.70 9.87
C VAL A 101 11.40 -10.06 9.81
N GLU A 102 10.61 -11.13 9.90
CA GLU A 102 11.13 -12.48 9.75
C GLU A 102 11.79 -12.67 8.38
N ARG A 103 12.91 -13.40 8.35
CA ARG A 103 13.63 -13.69 7.08
C ARG A 103 12.80 -14.54 6.13
N LEU A 104 12.02 -15.47 6.68
CA LEU A 104 11.14 -16.36 5.94
C LEU A 104 9.81 -16.46 6.70
N PRO A 105 8.94 -15.43 6.57
CA PRO A 105 7.67 -15.42 7.26
C PRO A 105 6.74 -16.49 6.66
N PRO A 106 5.80 -17.05 7.45
CA PRO A 106 4.73 -17.86 6.90
C PRO A 106 3.86 -17.02 5.95
N GLN A 107 3.15 -17.68 5.03
CA GLN A 107 2.16 -17.01 4.20
C GLN A 107 1.04 -16.45 5.09
N GLN A 108 0.79 -15.15 4.96
CA GLN A 108 -0.25 -14.45 5.72
C GLN A 108 -1.32 -13.92 4.78
N VAL A 109 -2.57 -13.97 5.23
CA VAL A 109 -3.72 -13.40 4.55
C VAL A 109 -4.54 -12.56 5.53
N THR A 110 -5.20 -11.53 5.02
CA THR A 110 -6.19 -10.76 5.76
C THR A 110 -7.44 -10.56 4.90
N THR A 111 -8.56 -10.26 5.55
CA THR A 111 -9.82 -10.10 4.86
C THR A 111 -10.15 -8.62 4.68
N ILE A 112 -10.34 -8.20 3.43
CA ILE A 112 -10.81 -6.86 3.05
C ILE A 112 -12.15 -7.02 2.34
N CYS A 113 -13.21 -6.43 2.91
CA CYS A 113 -14.57 -6.53 2.36
C CYS A 113 -15.04 -7.98 2.10
N GLY A 114 -14.65 -8.92 2.97
CA GLY A 114 -14.99 -10.35 2.86
C GLY A 114 -14.12 -11.14 1.86
N LEU A 115 -13.05 -10.53 1.33
CA LEU A 115 -12.15 -11.14 0.34
C LEU A 115 -10.75 -11.25 0.91
N ASP A 116 -10.10 -12.39 0.70
CA ASP A 116 -8.75 -12.64 1.19
C ASP A 116 -7.71 -11.90 0.33
N VAL A 117 -6.78 -11.24 1.02
CA VAL A 117 -5.69 -10.46 0.43
C VAL A 117 -4.39 -10.88 1.12
N PRO A 118 -3.31 -11.17 0.36
CA PRO A 118 -2.02 -11.52 0.96
C PRO A 118 -1.43 -10.35 1.74
N VAL A 119 -0.74 -10.69 2.84
CA VAL A 119 -0.09 -9.74 3.74
C VAL A 119 1.41 -10.02 3.77
N PHE A 120 2.22 -8.96 3.69
CA PHE A 120 3.66 -9.02 3.91
C PHE A 120 4.06 -8.00 4.96
N ASP A 121 4.90 -8.42 5.89
CA ASP A 121 5.51 -7.52 6.87
C ASP A 121 6.77 -6.88 6.28
N LEU A 122 6.97 -5.59 6.55
CA LEU A 122 8.10 -4.83 6.02
C LEU A 122 8.53 -3.73 7.00
N TRP A 123 9.82 -3.45 7.09
CA TRP A 123 10.31 -2.28 7.82
C TRP A 123 10.31 -1.08 6.87
N PRO A 124 9.41 -0.09 7.03
CA PRO A 124 9.16 0.90 5.98
C PRO A 124 10.39 1.74 5.64
N LEU A 125 11.28 1.99 6.58
CA LEU A 125 12.44 2.87 6.41
C LEU A 125 13.62 2.19 5.68
N GLU A 126 13.51 0.90 5.34
CA GLU A 126 14.57 0.28 4.55
C GLU A 126 14.63 0.90 3.14
N PRO A 127 15.83 1.18 2.61
CA PRO A 127 15.97 1.74 1.26
C PRO A 127 15.32 0.88 0.19
N ALA A 128 15.39 -0.44 0.34
CA ALA A 128 14.86 -1.41 -0.62
C ALA A 128 13.33 -1.61 -0.56
N ALA A 129 12.61 -0.90 0.32
CA ALA A 129 11.20 -1.16 0.58
C ALA A 129 10.31 -1.07 -0.68
N PRO A 130 10.37 0.01 -1.49
CA PRO A 130 9.55 0.08 -2.70
C PRO A 130 9.88 -1.01 -3.71
N ALA A 131 11.17 -1.32 -3.87
CA ALA A 131 11.64 -2.39 -4.74
C ALA A 131 11.11 -3.76 -4.28
N LYS A 132 11.10 -4.05 -2.97
CA LYS A 132 10.51 -5.27 -2.40
C LYS A 132 9.01 -5.34 -2.64
N ILE A 133 8.28 -4.25 -2.42
CA ILE A 133 6.83 -4.18 -2.69
C ILE A 133 6.54 -4.48 -4.16
N ARG A 134 7.32 -3.91 -5.08
CA ARG A 134 7.21 -4.22 -6.50
C ARG A 134 7.43 -5.71 -6.77
N ARG A 135 8.47 -6.32 -6.18
CA ARG A 135 8.73 -7.76 -6.33
C ARG A 135 7.59 -8.62 -5.76
N MET A 136 7.03 -8.25 -4.61
CA MET A 136 5.86 -8.93 -4.03
C MET A 136 4.69 -8.91 -5.01
N LEU A 137 4.35 -7.75 -5.56
CA LEU A 137 3.28 -7.62 -6.56
C LEU A 137 3.51 -8.45 -7.83
N GLU A 138 4.75 -8.50 -8.33
CA GLU A 138 5.13 -9.27 -9.53
C GLU A 138 5.01 -10.79 -9.33
N HIS A 139 5.14 -11.28 -8.10
CA HIS A 139 5.11 -12.72 -7.77
C HIS A 139 3.80 -13.15 -7.09
N LEU A 140 2.80 -12.27 -6.98
CA LEU A 140 1.49 -12.66 -6.45
C LEU A 140 0.88 -13.80 -7.28
N GLY A 141 0.57 -14.92 -6.64
CA GLY A 141 0.01 -16.11 -7.28
C GLY A 141 1.04 -17.04 -7.91
N VAL A 142 2.34 -16.72 -7.81
CA VAL A 142 3.41 -17.69 -8.01
C VAL A 142 3.60 -18.40 -6.67
N GLY A 143 3.29 -19.69 -6.59
CA GLY A 143 3.59 -20.47 -5.38
C GLY A 143 5.09 -20.40 -5.10
N LEU A 144 5.46 -19.86 -3.93
CA LEU A 144 6.80 -19.97 -3.37
C LEU A 144 6.94 -21.28 -2.61
#